data_AF-A0A8C6PUL6-F1
#
_entry.id   AF-A0A8C6PUL6-F1
#
_cell.length_a   1.000
_cell.length_b   1.000
_cell.length_c   1.000
_cell.angle_alpha   90.00
_cell.angle_beta   90.00
_cell.angle_gamma   90.00
#
_symmetry.space_group_name_H-M   'P 1'
#
loop_
_entity.id
_entity.type
_entity.pdbx_description
1 polymer ?
#
loop_
_entity_poly.entity_id
_entity_poly.type
_entity_poly.pdbx_seq_one_letter_code
_entity_poly.pdbx_strand_id
1 'polypeptide(L)'
;MPTHACCLSPDLTRKEVEYLKMDFNWRMKEVLVSSMLSAYYVAFVPVWFVKSTQYVDKRWSCELFILVSVSTSVILMRHLLPPRYCDLLHKAAAHLGCWQKVDPSLCSNVLQHIWTEEYMWPQGVLVKHNKNVYKAMGHYNVAVPSDVSHYRFYFFFNRPLRILNILIILQGAMIFYQLYSLICSEKWHQTISLALILFSNYYAFFKLLRDRIVLGKAYSHSNSSSDQKVS
;
A
#
# COMPACT_ATOMS: atom_id res chain seq x y z
N MET A 1 -19.36 3.39 0.82
CA MET A 1 -18.03 3.11 1.40
C MET A 1 -18.24 2.45 2.75
N PRO A 2 -17.53 1.37 3.09
CA PRO A 2 -17.62 0.77 4.42
C PRO A 2 -17.17 1.79 5.48
N THR A 3 -17.99 1.98 6.50
CA THR A 3 -17.70 2.82 7.66
C THR A 3 -17.05 1.96 8.74
N HIS A 4 -15.87 2.39 9.22
CA HIS A 4 -15.23 1.76 10.38
C HIS A 4 -16.16 1.83 11.59
N ALA A 5 -16.59 0.68 12.10
CA ALA A 5 -17.23 0.62 13.40
C ALA A 5 -16.14 0.26 14.41
N CYS A 6 -15.83 1.14 15.37
CA CYS A 6 -15.00 0.76 16.52
C CYS A 6 -15.79 -0.24 17.39
N CYS A 7 -15.93 -1.46 16.91
CA CYS A 7 -16.59 -2.55 17.60
C CYS A 7 -15.60 -3.20 18.57
N LEU A 8 -16.01 -3.32 19.83
CA LEU A 8 -15.26 -4.00 20.89
C LEU A 8 -15.32 -5.54 20.78
N SER A 9 -16.01 -6.08 19.78
CA SER A 9 -16.13 -7.52 19.58
C SER A 9 -15.01 -8.04 18.66
N PRO A 10 -14.18 -8.99 19.11
CA PRO A 10 -13.03 -9.46 18.35
C PRO A 10 -13.42 -10.12 17.01
N ASP A 11 -14.55 -10.81 16.94
CA ASP A 11 -15.00 -11.48 15.72
C ASP A 11 -15.42 -10.51 14.61
N LEU A 12 -16.04 -9.38 14.97
CA LEU A 12 -16.39 -8.36 13.98
C LEU A 12 -15.13 -7.68 13.42
N THR A 13 -14.12 -7.40 14.25
CA THR A 13 -12.84 -6.84 13.79
C THR A 13 -12.13 -7.79 12.82
N ARG A 14 -12.11 -9.10 13.10
CA ARG A 14 -11.53 -10.09 12.17
C ARG A 14 -12.30 -10.14 10.85
N LYS A 15 -13.63 -10.18 10.89
CA LYS A 15 -14.47 -10.17 9.67
C LYS A 15 -14.27 -8.89 8.85
N GLU A 16 -14.16 -7.74 9.49
CA GLU A 16 -13.87 -6.46 8.83
C GLU A 16 -12.50 -6.49 8.14
N VAL A 17 -11.46 -6.99 8.81
CA VAL A 17 -10.12 -7.13 8.22
C VAL A 17 -10.13 -8.07 7.02
N GLU A 18 -10.80 -9.21 7.09
CA GLU A 18 -10.91 -10.11 5.94
C GLU A 18 -11.63 -9.46 4.74
N TYR A 19 -12.71 -8.73 4.99
CA TYR A 19 -13.40 -7.96 3.95
C TYR A 19 -12.48 -6.90 3.33
N LEU A 20 -11.78 -6.11 4.16
CA LEU A 20 -10.87 -5.08 3.70
C LEU A 20 -9.66 -5.64 2.93
N LYS A 21 -9.16 -6.82 3.32
CA LYS A 21 -8.13 -7.54 2.55
C LYS A 21 -8.64 -7.92 1.17
N MET A 22 -9.85 -8.47 1.08
CA MET A 22 -10.46 -8.86 -0.18
C MET A 22 -10.70 -7.64 -1.09
N ASP A 23 -11.26 -6.55 -0.54
CA ASP A 23 -11.49 -5.31 -1.28
C ASP A 23 -10.18 -4.67 -1.75
N PHE A 24 -9.14 -4.63 -0.89
CA PHE A 24 -7.81 -4.17 -1.29
C PHE A 24 -7.25 -5.01 -2.44
N ASN A 25 -7.30 -6.34 -2.34
CA ASN A 25 -6.80 -7.22 -3.39
C ASN A 25 -7.57 -7.05 -4.71
N TRP A 26 -8.88 -6.84 -4.65
CA TRP A 26 -9.69 -6.54 -5.82
C TRP A 26 -9.26 -5.24 -6.50
N ARG A 27 -9.14 -4.15 -5.73
CA ARG A 27 -8.66 -2.85 -6.23
C ARG A 27 -7.26 -2.96 -6.84
N MET A 28 -6.36 -3.70 -6.21
CA MET A 28 -5.01 -3.93 -6.73
C MET A 28 -5.01 -4.68 -8.07
N LYS A 29 -5.88 -5.70 -8.21
CA LYS A 29 -6.06 -6.40 -9.49
C LYS A 29 -6.60 -5.45 -10.56
N GLU A 30 -7.57 -4.61 -10.22
CA GLU A 30 -8.14 -3.62 -11.12
C GLU A 30 -7.08 -2.61 -11.59
N VAL A 31 -6.22 -2.12 -10.69
CA VAL A 31 -5.06 -1.25 -11.03
C VAL A 31 -4.14 -1.96 -12.02
N LEU A 32 -3.76 -3.21 -11.74
CA LEU A 32 -2.83 -3.96 -12.59
C LEU A 32 -3.42 -4.24 -13.98
N VAL A 33 -4.66 -4.73 -14.05
CA VAL A 33 -5.29 -5.04 -15.33
C VAL A 33 -5.50 -3.77 -16.16
N SER A 34 -6.01 -2.71 -15.54
CA SER A 34 -6.31 -1.45 -16.26
C SER A 34 -5.04 -0.73 -16.73
N SER A 35 -3.96 -0.76 -15.94
CA SER A 35 -2.67 -0.20 -16.35
C SER A 35 -2.01 -0.99 -17.48
N MET A 36 -2.07 -2.33 -17.42
CA MET A 36 -1.58 -3.20 -18.51
C MET A 36 -2.38 -2.98 -19.80
N LEU A 37 -3.71 -2.89 -19.71
CA LEU A 37 -4.56 -2.59 -20.86
C LEU A 37 -4.23 -1.21 -21.46
N SER A 38 -4.06 -0.20 -20.61
CA SER A 38 -3.67 1.14 -21.06
C SER A 38 -2.31 1.11 -21.79
N ALA A 39 -1.32 0.44 -21.23
CA ALA A 39 -0.01 0.30 -21.84
C ALA A 39 -0.06 -0.51 -23.16
N TYR A 40 -0.91 -1.54 -23.22
CA TYR A 40 -1.15 -2.32 -24.44
C TYR A 40 -1.70 -1.43 -25.57
N TYR A 41 -2.72 -0.62 -25.29
CA TYR A 41 -3.30 0.27 -26.29
C TYR A 41 -2.36 1.40 -26.72
N VAL A 42 -1.50 1.91 -25.83
CA VAL A 42 -0.57 2.98 -26.18
C VAL A 42 0.69 2.46 -26.89
N ALA A 43 1.25 1.34 -26.44
CA ALA A 43 2.58 0.90 -26.91
C ALA A 43 2.54 -0.21 -27.98
N PHE A 44 1.54 -1.09 -27.97
CA PHE A 44 1.49 -2.25 -28.86
C PHE A 44 0.51 -2.09 -30.02
N VAL A 45 -0.69 -1.55 -29.79
CA VAL A 45 -1.68 -1.39 -30.85
C VAL A 45 -1.17 -0.56 -32.03
N PRO A 46 -0.45 0.57 -31.86
CA PRO A 46 0.11 1.32 -32.97
C PRO A 46 1.10 0.50 -33.81
N VAL A 47 1.89 -0.37 -33.18
CA VAL A 47 2.88 -1.23 -33.86
C VAL A 47 2.22 -2.21 -34.82
N TRP A 48 1.02 -2.67 -34.49
CA TRP A 48 0.27 -3.62 -35.32
C TRP A 48 -0.23 -3.01 -36.64
N PHE A 49 -0.43 -1.69 -36.67
CA PHE A 49 -0.85 -0.96 -37.87
C PHE A 49 0.33 -0.46 -38.72
N VAL A 50 1.59 -0.66 -38.27
CA VAL A 50 2.77 -0.27 -39.03
C VAL A 50 2.97 -1.21 -40.22
N LYS A 51 3.17 -0.65 -41.41
CA LYS A 51 3.48 -1.44 -42.62
C LYS A 51 4.81 -2.16 -42.43
N SER A 52 4.90 -3.41 -42.93
CA SER A 52 6.10 -4.27 -42.85
C SER A 52 7.39 -3.61 -43.40
N THR A 53 7.26 -2.56 -44.22
CA THR A 53 8.39 -1.81 -44.79
C THR A 53 8.99 -0.75 -43.86
N GLN A 54 8.39 -0.48 -42.70
CA GLN A 54 8.89 0.51 -41.73
C GLN A 54 9.59 -0.15 -40.55
N TYR A 55 10.72 0.41 -40.13
CA TYR A 55 11.49 -0.08 -38.98
C TYR A 55 10.79 0.29 -37.67
N VAL A 56 10.43 -0.73 -36.88
CA VAL A 56 9.91 -0.56 -35.52
C VAL A 56 11.02 -0.73 -34.50
N ASP A 57 11.28 0.33 -33.75
CA ASP A 57 12.21 0.31 -32.62
C ASP A 57 11.58 -0.44 -31.43
N LYS A 58 11.89 -1.73 -31.32
CA LYS A 58 11.36 -2.61 -30.26
C LYS A 58 11.79 -2.15 -28.86
N ARG A 59 12.98 -1.54 -28.74
CA ARG A 59 13.48 -1.04 -27.45
C ARG A 59 12.62 0.12 -26.98
N TRP A 60 12.38 1.09 -27.87
CA TRP A 60 11.50 2.22 -27.58
C TRP A 60 10.08 1.78 -27.22
N SER A 61 9.50 0.82 -27.94
CA SER A 61 8.15 0.29 -27.63
C SER A 61 8.10 -0.36 -26.24
N CYS A 62 9.14 -1.11 -25.84
CA CYS A 62 9.24 -1.69 -24.50
C CYS A 62 9.38 -0.60 -23.42
N GLU A 63 10.23 0.39 -23.63
CA GLU A 63 10.39 1.54 -22.71
C GLU A 63 9.07 2.29 -22.54
N LEU A 64 8.38 2.60 -23.64
CA LEU A 64 7.08 3.26 -23.62
C LEU A 64 6.01 2.43 -22.89
N PHE A 65 5.99 1.12 -23.12
CA PHE A 65 5.07 0.21 -22.42
C PHE A 65 5.28 0.25 -20.90
N ILE A 66 6.53 0.13 -20.44
CA ILE A 66 6.85 0.18 -19.01
C ILE A 66 6.47 1.54 -18.42
N LEU A 67 6.83 2.64 -19.09
CA LEU A 67 6.52 3.99 -18.64
C LEU A 67 5.02 4.21 -18.51
N VAL A 68 4.23 3.85 -19.53
CA VAL A 68 2.78 4.02 -19.50
C VAL A 68 2.15 3.14 -18.42
N SER A 69 2.57 1.88 -18.30
CA SER A 69 1.98 0.97 -17.32
C SER A 69 2.28 1.39 -15.87
N VAL A 70 3.50 1.86 -15.58
CA VAL A 70 3.83 2.36 -14.23
C VAL A 70 3.12 3.69 -13.96
N SER A 71 3.10 4.61 -14.93
CA SER A 71 2.41 5.92 -14.78
C SER A 71 0.92 5.74 -14.51
N THR A 72 0.24 4.92 -15.33
CA THR A 72 -1.18 4.63 -15.17
C THR A 72 -1.46 3.84 -13.88
N SER A 73 -0.58 2.90 -13.50
CA SER A 73 -0.68 2.20 -12.22
C SER A 73 -0.68 3.17 -11.04
N VAL A 74 0.24 4.14 -11.00
CA VAL A 74 0.32 5.12 -9.89
C VAL A 74 -0.91 6.02 -9.85
N ILE A 75 -1.38 6.49 -11.01
CA ILE A 75 -2.58 7.31 -11.11
C ILE A 75 -3.82 6.53 -10.63
N LEU A 76 -4.01 5.30 -11.11
CA LEU A 76 -5.11 4.43 -10.71
C LEU A 76 -5.03 4.05 -9.25
N MET A 77 -3.83 3.75 -8.73
CA MET A 77 -3.62 3.48 -7.31
C MET A 77 -4.11 4.64 -6.46
N ARG A 78 -3.82 5.88 -6.86
CA ARG A 78 -4.29 7.08 -6.16
C ARG A 78 -5.81 7.24 -6.22
N HIS A 79 -6.45 6.89 -7.34
CA HIS A 79 -7.91 6.95 -7.49
C HIS A 79 -8.63 5.86 -6.69
N LEU A 80 -8.11 4.63 -6.74
CA LEU A 80 -8.70 3.46 -6.09
C LEU A 80 -8.34 3.36 -4.61
N LEU A 81 -7.24 3.96 -4.15
CA LEU A 81 -6.87 4.08 -2.74
C LEU A 81 -6.88 5.55 -2.29
N PRO A 82 -8.08 6.14 -2.13
CA PRO A 82 -8.17 7.49 -1.59
C PRO A 82 -7.65 7.52 -0.14
N PRO A 83 -7.16 8.68 0.35
CA PRO A 83 -6.58 8.75 1.69
C PRO A 83 -7.50 8.30 2.82
N ARG A 84 -8.82 8.49 2.67
CA ARG A 84 -9.84 7.99 3.62
C ARG A 84 -9.87 6.47 3.70
N TYR A 85 -9.64 5.78 2.59
CA TYR A 85 -9.57 4.33 2.56
C TYR A 85 -8.28 3.81 3.21
N CYS A 86 -7.16 4.50 3.01
CA CYS A 86 -5.93 4.22 3.75
C CYS A 86 -6.09 4.41 5.27
N ASP A 87 -6.83 5.44 5.70
CA ASP A 87 -7.16 5.66 7.11
C ASP A 87 -8.05 4.54 7.68
N LEU A 88 -9.05 4.08 6.92
CA LEU A 88 -9.87 2.92 7.28
C LEU A 88 -9.01 1.66 7.48
N LEU A 89 -8.13 1.35 6.53
CA LEU A 89 -7.21 0.22 6.61
C LEU A 89 -6.26 0.35 7.80
N HIS A 90 -5.78 1.56 8.09
CA HIS A 90 -4.92 1.82 9.23
C HIS A 90 -5.63 1.59 10.57
N LYS A 91 -6.86 2.11 10.72
CA LYS A 91 -7.68 1.89 11.91
C LYS A 91 -7.96 0.40 12.13
N ALA A 92 -8.40 -0.30 11.08
CA ALA A 92 -8.62 -1.74 11.15
C ALA A 92 -7.34 -2.51 11.53
N ALA A 93 -6.19 -2.12 10.97
CA ALA A 93 -4.90 -2.72 11.34
C ALA A 93 -4.50 -2.41 12.80
N ALA A 94 -4.75 -1.20 13.29
CA ALA A 94 -4.48 -0.82 14.68
C ALA A 94 -5.36 -1.61 15.67
N HIS A 95 -6.63 -1.86 15.32
CA HIS A 95 -7.55 -2.68 16.11
C HIS A 95 -7.24 -4.18 16.04
N LEU A 96 -6.72 -4.66 14.91
CA LEU A 96 -6.29 -6.04 14.76
C LEU A 96 -5.08 -6.35 15.66
N GLY A 97 -4.12 -5.42 15.74
CA GLY A 97 -2.87 -5.60 16.46
C GLY A 97 -1.91 -6.59 15.77
N CYS A 98 -0.78 -6.87 16.41
CA CYS A 98 0.14 -7.91 15.95
C CYS A 98 0.79 -8.67 17.10
N TRP A 99 1.18 -9.90 16.78
CA TRP A 99 1.93 -10.80 17.66
C TRP A 99 3.41 -10.78 17.33
N GLN A 100 4.25 -10.65 18.36
CA GLN A 100 5.68 -10.89 18.26
C GLN A 100 5.98 -12.28 18.82
N LYS A 101 6.63 -13.15 18.03
CA LYS A 101 7.08 -14.45 18.52
C LYS A 101 8.23 -14.24 19.51
N VAL A 102 8.13 -14.84 20.69
CA VAL A 102 9.16 -14.77 21.74
C VAL A 102 9.61 -16.18 22.08
N ASP A 103 10.89 -16.35 22.37
CA ASP A 103 11.43 -17.64 22.76
C ASP A 103 10.85 -18.09 24.11
N PRO A 104 10.30 -19.31 24.20
CA PRO A 104 9.65 -19.80 25.42
C PRO A 104 10.58 -19.83 26.64
N SER A 105 11.88 -19.99 26.42
CA SER A 105 12.92 -20.04 27.45
C SER A 105 13.08 -18.72 28.20
N LEU A 106 12.82 -17.59 27.54
CA LEU A 106 12.93 -16.26 28.13
C LEU A 106 11.70 -15.89 28.99
N CYS A 107 10.61 -16.66 28.89
CA CYS A 107 9.30 -16.30 29.43
C CYS A 107 8.72 -17.32 30.42
N SER A 108 9.53 -18.24 30.98
CA SER A 108 9.01 -19.27 31.90
C SER A 108 8.45 -18.70 33.20
N ASN A 109 8.93 -17.52 33.62
CA ASN A 109 8.57 -16.89 34.90
C ASN A 109 7.39 -15.91 34.80
N VAL A 110 6.84 -15.71 33.60
CA VAL A 110 5.74 -14.77 33.35
C VAL A 110 4.45 -15.56 33.11
N LEU A 111 3.32 -15.08 33.62
CA LEU A 111 2.00 -15.70 33.44
C LEU A 111 1.72 -15.87 31.93
N GLN A 112 1.66 -17.12 31.47
CA GLN A 112 1.35 -17.46 30.08
C GLN A 112 -0.12 -17.81 29.96
N HIS A 113 -0.90 -16.98 29.29
CA HIS A 113 -2.29 -17.30 29.02
C HIS A 113 -2.41 -18.22 27.79
N ILE A 114 -3.44 -19.07 27.77
CA ILE A 114 -3.81 -19.84 26.57
C ILE A 114 -4.54 -18.87 25.63
N TRP A 115 -4.18 -18.89 24.34
CA TRP A 115 -4.86 -18.04 23.37
C TRP A 115 -6.31 -18.48 23.19
N THR A 116 -7.22 -17.51 23.10
CA THR A 116 -8.64 -17.74 22.84
C THR A 116 -9.16 -16.65 21.91
N GLU A 117 -10.06 -17.03 21.02
CA GLU A 117 -10.62 -16.16 19.97
C GLU A 117 -11.55 -15.08 20.51
N GLU A 118 -12.18 -15.33 21.66
CA GLU A 118 -13.22 -14.48 22.26
C GLU A 118 -12.67 -13.28 23.03
N TYR A 119 -11.38 -13.29 23.38
CA TYR A 119 -10.75 -12.24 24.19
C TYR A 119 -9.88 -11.29 23.36
N MET A 120 -9.95 -10.01 23.72
CA MET A 120 -9.00 -8.99 23.27
C MET A 120 -7.80 -8.98 24.22
N TRP A 121 -6.60 -9.19 23.67
CA TRP A 121 -5.39 -9.27 24.48
C TRP A 121 -4.74 -7.89 24.62
N PRO A 122 -4.56 -7.36 25.86
CA PRO A 122 -3.96 -6.05 26.04
C PRO A 122 -2.46 -6.08 25.75
N GLN A 123 -1.90 -4.90 25.52
CA GLN A 123 -0.49 -4.72 25.18
C GLN A 123 0.44 -5.42 26.19
N GLY A 124 1.44 -6.14 25.67
CA GLY A 124 2.49 -6.77 26.47
C GLY A 124 2.15 -8.16 27.01
N VAL A 125 0.90 -8.62 26.93
CA VAL A 125 0.50 -9.95 27.40
C VAL A 125 1.13 -11.06 26.56
N LEU A 126 1.59 -12.11 27.24
CA LEU A 126 2.14 -13.31 26.64
C LEU A 126 1.08 -14.39 26.53
N VAL A 127 0.95 -14.92 25.32
CA VAL A 127 -0.05 -15.92 24.99
C VAL A 127 0.60 -17.11 24.30
N LYS A 128 0.24 -18.32 24.74
CA LYS A 128 0.70 -19.57 24.17
C LYS A 128 -0.25 -20.04 23.08
N HIS A 129 0.28 -20.30 21.89
CA HIS A 129 -0.45 -20.85 20.75
C HIS A 129 0.47 -21.74 19.90
N ASN A 130 0.01 -22.92 19.50
CA ASN A 130 0.77 -23.88 18.67
C ASN A 130 2.23 -24.10 19.13
N LYS A 131 2.43 -24.40 20.42
CA LYS A 131 3.74 -24.63 21.09
C LYS A 131 4.70 -23.43 21.11
N ASN A 132 4.30 -22.28 20.57
CA ASN A 132 5.07 -21.04 20.60
C ASN A 132 4.44 -20.03 21.57
N VAL A 133 5.25 -19.07 22.04
CA VAL A 133 4.78 -17.96 22.86
C VAL A 133 4.80 -16.69 22.03
N TYR A 134 3.72 -15.91 22.12
CA TYR A 134 3.52 -14.68 21.39
C TYR A 134 3.23 -13.53 22.34
N LYS A 135 3.85 -12.38 22.11
CA LYS A 135 3.64 -11.14 22.84
C LYS A 135 2.73 -10.21 22.06
N ALA A 136 1.71 -9.66 22.71
CA ALA A 136 0.84 -8.65 22.12
C ALA A 136 1.57 -7.30 21.99
N MET A 137 1.64 -6.75 20.77
CA MET A 137 2.36 -5.48 20.50
C MET A 137 1.44 -4.26 20.33
N GLY A 138 0.18 -4.47 19.93
CA GLY A 138 -0.82 -3.40 19.81
C GLY A 138 -1.47 -3.05 21.14
N HIS A 139 -2.18 -1.91 21.21
CA HIS A 139 -2.96 -1.52 22.40
C HIS A 139 -3.96 -2.61 22.81
N TYR A 140 -4.64 -3.16 21.81
CA TYR A 140 -5.44 -4.38 21.90
C TYR A 140 -5.06 -5.27 20.72
N ASN A 141 -4.99 -6.57 20.96
CA ASN A 141 -4.62 -7.54 19.94
C ASN A 141 -5.71 -8.59 19.79
N VAL A 142 -6.27 -8.63 18.58
CA VAL A 142 -7.37 -9.50 18.16
C VAL A 142 -6.91 -10.50 17.10
N ALA A 143 -5.74 -10.27 16.49
CA ALA A 143 -5.16 -11.12 15.48
C ALA A 143 -5.05 -12.57 15.93
N VAL A 144 -5.14 -13.51 14.98
CA VAL A 144 -4.83 -14.92 15.24
C VAL A 144 -3.31 -15.11 15.27
N PRO A 145 -2.72 -15.57 16.38
CA PRO A 145 -1.29 -15.80 16.48
C PRO A 145 -0.85 -16.90 15.52
N SER A 146 0.25 -16.68 14.80
CA SER A 146 0.78 -17.52 13.70
C SER A 146 0.15 -17.31 12.32
N ASP A 147 -0.89 -16.48 12.17
CA ASP A 147 -1.39 -16.15 10.83
C ASP A 147 -0.50 -15.09 10.15
N VAL A 148 0.15 -15.51 9.05
CA VAL A 148 1.01 -14.66 8.21
C VAL A 148 0.17 -13.58 7.51
N SER A 149 -1.10 -13.84 7.24
CA SER A 149 -1.98 -12.91 6.52
C SER A 149 -2.29 -11.67 7.37
N HIS A 150 -2.64 -11.87 8.65
CA HIS A 150 -2.82 -10.80 9.63
C HIS A 150 -1.53 -10.02 9.87
N TYR A 151 -0.38 -10.71 9.96
CA TYR A 151 0.91 -10.04 10.12
C TYR A 151 1.24 -9.13 8.93
N ARG A 152 1.04 -9.60 7.69
CA ARG A 152 1.28 -8.80 6.48
C ARG A 152 0.35 -7.59 6.41
N PHE A 153 -0.93 -7.78 6.73
CA PHE A 153 -1.91 -6.70 6.78
C PHE A 153 -1.49 -5.63 7.80
N TYR A 154 -1.18 -6.04 9.02
CA TYR A 154 -0.68 -5.13 10.05
C TYR A 154 0.59 -4.42 9.61
N PHE A 155 1.58 -5.15 9.09
CA PHE A 155 2.84 -4.55 8.65
C PHE A 155 2.61 -3.46 7.60
N PHE A 156 1.79 -3.73 6.58
CA PHE A 156 1.58 -2.81 5.47
C PHE A 156 0.74 -1.59 5.86
N PHE A 157 -0.31 -1.77 6.68
CA PHE A 157 -1.29 -0.73 6.98
C PHE A 157 -1.11 -0.05 8.35
N ASN A 158 -0.27 -0.58 9.25
CA ASN A 158 0.02 0.08 10.55
C ASN A 158 0.66 1.46 10.39
N ARG A 159 1.29 1.75 9.23
CA ARG A 159 1.72 3.11 8.89
C ARG A 159 1.05 3.55 7.58
N PRO A 160 -0.01 4.39 7.62
CA PRO A 160 -0.78 4.76 6.44
C PRO A 160 0.07 5.51 5.40
N LEU A 161 1.12 6.22 5.87
CA LEU A 161 2.06 6.92 5.02
C LEU A 161 2.98 6.00 4.21
N ARG A 162 3.08 4.69 4.53
CA ARG A 162 4.01 3.78 3.86
C ARG A 162 3.68 3.59 2.40
N ILE A 163 2.41 3.33 2.09
CA ILE A 163 1.92 3.17 0.71
C ILE A 163 2.20 4.44 -0.09
N LEU A 164 1.86 5.59 0.49
CA LEU A 164 2.07 6.89 -0.14
C LEU A 164 3.56 7.17 -0.40
N ASN A 165 4.44 6.86 0.55
CA ASN A 165 5.88 7.03 0.39
C ASN A 165 6.44 6.12 -0.73
N ILE A 166 5.98 4.87 -0.82
CA ILE A 166 6.38 3.95 -1.90
C ILE A 166 5.96 4.53 -3.26
N LEU A 167 4.72 5.02 -3.38
CA LEU A 167 4.23 5.65 -4.62
C LEU A 167 5.00 6.92 -4.98
N ILE A 168 5.35 7.76 -3.99
CA ILE A 168 6.16 8.97 -4.21
C ILE A 168 7.56 8.61 -4.72
N ILE A 169 8.22 7.61 -4.10
CA ILE A 169 9.56 7.16 -4.54
C ILE A 169 9.49 6.60 -5.95
N LEU A 170 8.51 5.73 -6.23
CA LEU A 170 8.31 5.14 -7.56
C LEU A 170 8.06 6.22 -8.62
N GLN A 171 7.16 7.17 -8.34
CA GLN A 171 6.83 8.25 -9.26
C GLN A 171 8.00 9.21 -9.47
N GLY A 172 8.74 9.54 -8.41
CA GLY A 172 9.94 10.37 -8.48
C GLY A 172 11.02 9.72 -9.33
N ALA A 173 11.33 8.44 -9.09
CA ALA A 173 12.30 7.68 -9.88
C ALA A 173 11.92 7.64 -11.37
N MET A 174 10.63 7.46 -11.67
CA MET A 174 10.14 7.46 -13.05
C MET A 174 10.28 8.84 -13.71
N ILE A 175 9.96 9.94 -13.02
CA ILE A 175 10.15 11.30 -13.54
C ILE A 175 11.63 11.57 -13.84
N PHE A 176 12.54 11.17 -12.94
CA PHE A 176 13.98 11.31 -13.19
C PHE A 176 14.43 10.53 -14.43
N TYR A 177 13.97 9.29 -14.58
CA TYR A 177 14.27 8.49 -15.76
C TYR A 177 13.68 9.11 -17.05
N GLN A 178 12.46 9.64 -17.00
CA GLN A 178 11.83 10.32 -18.14
C GLN A 178 12.58 11.59 -18.54
N LEU A 179 13.04 12.39 -17.58
CA LEU A 179 13.86 13.57 -17.83
C LEU A 179 15.21 13.20 -18.47
N TYR A 180 15.86 12.15 -17.95
CA TYR A 180 17.10 11.64 -18.53
C TYR A 180 16.87 11.16 -19.97
N SER A 181 15.84 10.36 -20.20
CA SER A 181 15.47 9.86 -21.54
C SER A 181 15.15 11.01 -22.50
N LEU A 182 14.49 12.08 -22.02
CA LEU A 182 14.15 13.25 -22.82
C LEU A 182 15.41 14.01 -23.28
N ILE A 183 16.43 14.17 -22.42
CA ILE A 183 17.69 14.84 -22.76
C ILE A 183 18.48 14.02 -23.79
N CYS A 184 18.43 12.68 -23.69
CA CYS A 184 19.12 11.79 -24.62
C CYS A 184 18.37 11.53 -25.94
N SER A 185 17.12 12.00 -26.06
CA SER A 185 16.27 11.65 -27.20
C SER A 185 16.48 12.61 -28.38
N GLU A 186 17.00 12.08 -29.48
CA GLU A 186 17.20 12.83 -30.73
C GLU A 186 15.96 12.81 -31.65
N LYS A 187 15.01 11.88 -31.42
CA LYS A 187 13.84 11.68 -32.29
C LYS A 187 12.63 12.45 -31.78
N TRP A 188 12.11 13.38 -32.59
CA TRP A 188 10.95 14.22 -32.27
C TRP A 188 9.72 13.46 -31.72
N HIS A 189 9.38 12.30 -32.29
CA HIS A 189 8.22 11.52 -31.83
C HIS A 189 8.39 10.96 -30.41
N GLN A 190 9.63 10.63 -30.02
CA GLN A 190 9.95 10.16 -28.67
C GLN A 190 9.87 11.32 -27.69
N THR A 191 10.43 12.48 -28.07
CA THR A 191 10.37 13.72 -27.30
C THR A 191 8.93 14.12 -26.96
N ILE A 192 8.03 14.13 -27.95
CA ILE A 192 6.61 14.48 -27.75
C ILE A 192 5.92 13.48 -26.82
N SER A 193 6.13 12.17 -27.04
CA SER A 193 5.52 11.12 -26.22
C SER A 193 5.98 11.20 -24.76
N LEU A 194 7.29 11.37 -24.53
CA LEU A 194 7.85 11.56 -23.19
C LEU A 194 7.31 12.81 -22.52
N ALA A 195 7.22 13.94 -23.23
CA ALA A 195 6.72 15.20 -22.68
C ALA A 195 5.26 15.09 -22.21
N LEU A 196 4.38 14.41 -22.97
CA LEU A 196 2.98 14.21 -22.60
C LEU A 196 2.82 13.33 -21.35
N ILE A 197 3.57 12.22 -21.27
CA ILE A 197 3.54 11.34 -20.11
C ILE A 197 4.13 12.06 -18.89
N LEU A 198 5.24 12.77 -19.08
CA LEU A 198 5.91 13.54 -18.04
C LEU A 198 4.99 14.60 -17.42
N PHE A 199 4.21 15.32 -18.23
CA PHE A 199 3.22 16.29 -17.73
C PHE A 199 2.19 15.64 -16.80
N SER A 200 1.63 14.50 -17.21
CA SER A 200 0.67 13.73 -16.40
C SER A 200 1.32 13.23 -15.10
N ASN A 201 2.58 12.79 -15.19
CA ASN A 201 3.35 12.27 -14.07
C ASN A 201 3.71 13.34 -13.04
N TYR A 202 4.04 14.55 -13.47
CA TYR A 202 4.26 15.69 -12.58
C TYR A 202 3.01 16.04 -11.79
N TYR A 203 1.85 16.06 -12.45
CA TYR A 203 0.58 16.31 -11.78
C TYR A 203 0.27 15.23 -10.73
N ALA A 204 0.47 13.95 -11.07
CA ALA A 204 0.31 12.85 -10.13
C ALA A 204 1.26 12.97 -8.93
N PHE A 205 2.53 13.30 -9.18
CA PHE A 205 3.54 13.49 -8.14
C PHE A 205 3.20 14.65 -7.19
N PHE A 206 2.83 15.81 -7.74
CA PHE A 206 2.39 16.96 -6.94
C PHE A 206 1.22 16.60 -6.02
N LYS A 207 0.23 15.87 -6.57
CA LYS A 207 -0.91 15.43 -5.76
C LYS A 207 -0.52 14.44 -4.67
N LEU A 208 0.35 13.46 -4.96
CA LEU A 208 0.86 12.53 -3.94
C LEU A 208 1.60 13.27 -2.83
N LEU A 209 2.45 14.25 -3.16
CA LEU A 209 3.14 15.07 -2.18
C LEU A 209 2.16 15.88 -1.32
N ARG A 210 1.15 16.49 -1.94
CA ARG A 210 0.09 17.20 -1.20
C ARG A 210 -0.60 16.26 -0.21
N ASP A 211 -1.03 15.09 -0.68
CA ASP A 211 -1.73 14.10 0.13
C ASP A 211 -0.83 13.62 1.28
N ARG A 212 0.48 13.44 1.05
CA ARG A 212 1.48 13.11 2.08
C ARG A 212 1.63 14.20 3.15
N ILE A 213 1.70 15.47 2.74
CA ILE A 213 1.85 16.59 3.68
C ILE A 213 0.59 16.72 4.54
N VAL A 214 -0.59 16.64 3.92
CA VAL A 214 -1.87 16.75 4.64
C VAL A 214 -2.05 15.60 5.63
N LEU A 215 -1.84 14.35 5.20
CA LEU A 215 -1.95 13.19 6.09
C LEU A 215 -0.85 13.21 7.17
N GLY A 216 0.38 13.59 6.81
CA GLY A 216 1.48 13.72 7.77
C GLY A 216 1.14 14.69 8.89
N LYS A 217 0.56 15.85 8.55
CA LYS A 217 0.09 16.82 9.56
C LYS A 217 -1.04 16.25 10.42
N ALA A 218 -2.04 15.60 9.81
CA ALA A 218 -3.16 15.00 10.53
C ALA A 218 -2.70 13.96 11.56
N TYR A 219 -1.80 13.05 11.18
CA TYR A 219 -1.27 12.02 12.10
C TYR A 219 -0.27 12.56 13.12
N SER A 220 0.51 13.61 12.78
CA SER A 220 1.36 14.27 13.78
C SER A 220 0.52 14.90 14.90
N HIS A 221 -0.64 15.47 14.53
CA HIS A 221 -1.54 16.10 15.49
C HIS A 221 -2.26 15.06 16.36
N SER A 222 -2.72 13.96 15.77
CA SER A 222 -3.33 12.87 16.54
C SER A 222 -2.38 12.28 17.59
N ASN A 223 -1.10 12.11 17.23
CA ASN A 223 -0.09 11.59 18.17
C ASN A 223 0.18 12.58 19.31
N SER A 224 0.29 13.89 19.02
CA SER A 224 0.42 14.91 20.08
C SER A 224 -0.80 14.96 21.01
N SER A 225 -1.99 14.64 20.49
CA SER A 225 -3.24 14.62 21.26
C SER A 225 -3.33 13.39 22.17
N SER A 226 -2.83 12.24 21.73
CA SER A 226 -2.80 11.02 22.53
C SER A 226 -1.79 11.13 23.67
N ASP A 227 -0.64 11.76 23.45
CA ASP A 227 0.37 11.94 24.50
C ASP A 227 -0.12 12.89 25.61
N GLN A 228 -0.91 13.91 25.26
CA GLN A 228 -1.54 14.82 26.25
C GLN A 228 -2.67 14.19 27.08
N LYS A 229 -3.28 13.07 26.64
CA LYS A 229 -4.28 12.34 27.43
C LYS A 229 -3.69 11.30 28.38
N VAL A 230 -2.37 11.08 28.30
CA VAL A 230 -1.63 10.08 29.08
C VAL A 230 -0.76 10.73 30.15
N SER A 231 -0.62 12.07 30.14
CA SER A 231 -0.09 12.86 31.28
C SER A 231 -1.22 13.39 32.14
#